data_AF-A0A7S1SRJ4-F1
#
_entry.id   AF-A0A7S1SRJ4-F1
#
_cell.length_a   1.000
_cell.length_b   1.000
_cell.length_c   1.000
_cell.angle_alpha   90.00
_cell.angle_beta   90.00
_cell.angle_gamma   90.00
#
_symmetry.space_group_name_H-M   'P 1'
#
loop_
_entity.id
_entity.type
_entity.pdbx_description
1 polymer ?
#
loop_
_entity_poly.entity_id
_entity_poly.type
_entity_poly.pdbx_seq_one_letter_code
_entity_poly.pdbx_strand_id
1 'polypeptide(L)'
;MAPRTPSDPALSPDKNFSSSGSIYESLEQYDLNDHCYDPYGSGEVDCVGATASYPFCNIPSLEPDACTLRIFAINDVYVLDHYPHMKACIDEHRNGDNTIVTLAGDFLAPSLLSGLDQGHGAVDVMNATGLTHVCFGNHECDIPYSDMLARIKESNFKWISTNMALPMHDLSPLPEWDIITVRGGGQERRVGLLGLLTEDPGLYRQGSYGDAFIEPVGDAFERAWGVLSEMGVDAVIP
;
A
#
# COMPACT_ATOMS: atom_id res chain seq x y z
N MET A 1 -14.03 -27.62 -58.59
CA MET A 1 -13.86 -28.38 -57.34
C MET A 1 -12.55 -27.92 -56.70
N ALA A 2 -12.63 -26.97 -55.78
CA ALA A 2 -11.51 -26.53 -54.95
C ALA A 2 -11.90 -26.81 -53.50
N PRO A 3 -11.09 -27.53 -52.71
CA PRO A 3 -11.44 -27.89 -51.35
C PRO A 3 -11.28 -26.68 -50.40
N ARG A 4 -12.29 -26.52 -49.53
CA ARG A 4 -12.39 -25.50 -48.49
C ARG A 4 -11.42 -25.82 -47.34
N THR A 5 -10.81 -24.78 -46.80
CA THR A 5 -10.12 -24.76 -45.51
C THR A 5 -11.10 -25.06 -44.36
N PRO A 6 -10.74 -25.88 -43.36
CA PRO A 6 -11.53 -26.01 -42.14
C PRO A 6 -11.20 -24.87 -41.17
N SER A 7 -12.26 -24.24 -40.68
CA SER A 7 -12.29 -23.20 -39.64
C SER A 7 -12.04 -23.77 -38.25
N ASP A 8 -11.23 -23.07 -37.45
CA ASP A 8 -11.08 -23.24 -36.00
C ASP A 8 -12.42 -23.09 -35.26
N PRO A 9 -12.81 -24.03 -34.38
CA PRO A 9 -13.87 -23.81 -33.42
C PRO A 9 -13.31 -23.20 -32.11
N ALA A 10 -13.98 -22.13 -31.68
CA ALA A 10 -13.74 -21.37 -30.47
C ALA A 10 -13.63 -22.24 -29.20
N LEU A 11 -12.65 -21.89 -28.35
CA LEU A 11 -12.52 -22.39 -26.98
C LEU A 11 -13.62 -21.77 -26.10
N SER A 12 -14.50 -22.61 -25.57
CA SER A 12 -15.45 -22.24 -24.51
C SER A 12 -14.75 -22.22 -23.14
N PRO A 13 -15.00 -21.23 -22.27
CA PRO A 13 -14.55 -21.28 -20.89
C PRO A 13 -15.63 -21.97 -20.05
N ASP A 14 -15.44 -23.25 -19.75
CA ASP A 14 -16.21 -23.95 -18.72
C ASP A 14 -15.33 -25.02 -18.06
N LYS A 15 -14.67 -24.63 -16.96
CA LYS A 15 -14.27 -25.57 -15.91
C LYS A 15 -14.48 -24.91 -14.55
N ASN A 16 -15.69 -25.12 -14.04
CA ASN A 16 -16.04 -25.03 -12.63
C ASN A 16 -15.02 -25.80 -11.77
N PHE A 17 -14.26 -25.09 -10.94
CA PHE A 17 -13.59 -25.67 -9.78
C PHE A 17 -14.44 -25.35 -8.55
N SER A 18 -15.10 -26.37 -8.00
CA SER A 18 -15.83 -26.26 -6.74
C SER A 18 -14.95 -26.61 -5.55
N SER A 19 -15.10 -25.81 -4.50
CA SER A 19 -14.92 -26.10 -3.07
C SER A 19 -13.52 -26.41 -2.53
N SER A 20 -12.91 -25.42 -1.88
CA SER A 20 -12.47 -25.53 -0.47
C SER A 20 -12.51 -24.13 0.15
N GLY A 21 -13.00 -24.02 1.39
CA GLY A 21 -13.33 -22.76 2.05
C GLY A 21 -12.14 -21.79 2.05
N SER A 22 -12.30 -20.70 1.30
CA SER A 22 -11.30 -19.65 1.23
C SER A 22 -11.68 -18.58 2.25
N ILE A 23 -10.71 -18.20 3.08
CA ILE A 23 -10.78 -17.12 4.07
C ILE A 23 -10.82 -15.72 3.41
N TYR A 24 -11.16 -15.64 2.12
CA TYR A 24 -11.36 -14.38 1.41
C TYR A 24 -12.81 -13.91 1.57
N GLU A 25 -13.22 -13.58 2.81
CA GLU A 25 -14.44 -12.79 3.00
C GLU A 25 -14.11 -11.32 2.73
N SER A 26 -14.51 -10.85 1.55
CA SER A 26 -14.68 -9.45 1.10
C SER A 26 -13.55 -8.46 1.43
N LEU A 27 -12.58 -8.32 0.52
CA LEU A 27 -11.82 -7.07 0.39
C LEU A 27 -12.72 -6.06 -0.35
N GLU A 28 -13.26 -5.08 0.36
CA GLU A 28 -13.97 -3.95 -0.24
C GLU A 28 -13.04 -2.73 -0.27
N GLN A 29 -12.68 -2.28 -1.47
CA GLN A 29 -11.84 -1.11 -1.69
C GLN A 29 -12.71 0.10 -2.01
N TYR A 30 -12.51 1.20 -1.28
CA TYR A 30 -13.21 2.46 -1.47
C TYR A 30 -12.20 3.56 -1.79
N ASP A 31 -12.40 4.25 -2.91
CA ASP A 31 -11.60 5.42 -3.29
C ASP A 31 -12.13 6.66 -2.55
N LEU A 32 -11.24 7.34 -1.84
CA LEU A 32 -11.53 8.56 -1.08
C LEU A 32 -11.18 9.83 -1.87
N ASN A 33 -10.70 9.70 -3.11
CA ASN A 33 -10.36 10.86 -3.93
C ASN A 33 -11.64 11.51 -4.48
N ASP A 34 -12.00 12.65 -3.89
CA ASP A 34 -13.15 13.51 -4.22
C ASP A 34 -13.09 14.18 -5.63
N HIS A 35 -12.29 13.66 -6.56
CA HIS A 35 -12.13 14.24 -7.89
C HIS A 35 -12.17 13.17 -8.99
N CYS A 36 -13.08 13.35 -9.96
CA CYS A 36 -12.95 12.75 -11.28
C CYS A 36 -11.63 13.24 -11.90
N TYR A 37 -10.60 12.41 -11.83
CA TYR A 37 -9.37 12.61 -12.58
C TYR A 37 -9.68 12.43 -14.08
N ASP A 38 -9.66 13.52 -14.84
CA ASP A 38 -9.69 13.50 -16.32
C ASP A 38 -8.24 13.52 -16.86
N PRO A 39 -7.67 12.36 -17.25
CA PRO A 39 -6.30 12.31 -17.79
C PRO A 39 -6.14 13.00 -19.15
N TYR A 40 -7.21 13.52 -19.77
CA TYR A 40 -7.19 14.10 -21.11
C TYR A 40 -7.54 15.60 -21.18
N GLY A 41 -7.72 16.28 -20.05
CA GLY A 41 -7.81 17.74 -19.99
C GLY A 41 -8.98 18.33 -20.79
N SER A 42 -10.15 17.70 -20.75
CA SER A 42 -11.35 18.12 -21.48
C SER A 42 -12.33 18.95 -20.63
N GLY A 43 -11.84 20.05 -20.05
CA GLY A 43 -12.67 21.19 -19.64
C GLY A 43 -13.43 21.08 -18.31
N GLU A 44 -13.55 22.23 -17.63
CA GLU A 44 -14.28 22.42 -16.37
C GLU A 44 -15.74 21.93 -16.48
N VAL A 45 -16.13 21.04 -15.57
CA VAL A 45 -17.54 20.81 -15.25
C VAL A 45 -17.93 21.73 -14.10
N ASP A 46 -18.68 22.77 -14.44
CA ASP A 46 -19.22 23.77 -13.53
C ASP A 46 -20.34 23.16 -12.67
N CYS A 47 -20.04 22.82 -11.42
CA CYS A 47 -20.98 22.21 -10.48
C CYS A 47 -21.70 23.26 -9.63
N VAL A 48 -22.39 24.22 -10.26
CA VAL A 48 -23.27 25.15 -9.54
C VAL A 48 -24.73 24.71 -9.71
N GLY A 49 -25.28 24.07 -8.67
CA GLY A 49 -26.74 23.94 -8.52
C GLY A 49 -27.32 22.54 -8.32
N ALA A 50 -26.50 21.48 -8.30
CA ALA A 50 -26.96 20.18 -7.81
C ALA A 50 -26.70 20.11 -6.31
N THR A 51 -27.73 19.86 -5.50
CA THR A 51 -27.54 19.14 -4.23
C THR A 51 -27.05 17.75 -4.60
N ALA A 52 -25.77 17.64 -4.97
CA ALA A 52 -25.12 16.37 -5.17
C ALA A 52 -25.15 15.71 -3.80
N SER A 53 -26.03 14.73 -3.61
CA SER A 53 -25.74 13.67 -2.67
C SER A 53 -24.51 12.99 -3.26
N TYR A 54 -23.34 13.49 -2.84
CA TYR A 54 -22.09 12.76 -2.97
C TYR A 54 -22.39 11.33 -2.48
N PRO A 55 -21.89 10.29 -3.16
CA PRO A 55 -21.91 8.98 -2.53
C PRO A 55 -21.11 9.18 -1.24
N PHE A 56 -21.82 9.28 -0.11
CA PHE A 56 -21.19 9.14 1.19
C PHE A 56 -20.33 7.89 1.05
N CYS A 57 -19.03 8.04 1.31
CA CYS A 57 -18.13 6.92 1.43
C CYS A 57 -18.80 5.92 2.37
N ASN A 58 -19.37 4.85 1.83
CA ASN A 58 -20.05 3.83 2.62
C ASN A 58 -18.97 2.94 3.21
N ILE A 59 -18.16 3.49 4.12
CA ILE A 59 -17.22 2.70 4.89
C ILE A 59 -18.05 1.67 5.66
N PRO A 60 -17.84 0.36 5.44
CA PRO A 60 -18.67 -0.67 6.04
C PRO A 60 -18.71 -0.53 7.56
N SER A 61 -19.89 -0.71 8.17
CA SER A 61 -19.99 -0.75 9.62
C SER A 61 -19.21 -1.94 10.18
N LEU A 62 -18.62 -1.76 11.35
CA LEU A 62 -17.94 -2.86 12.03
C LEU A 62 -18.98 -3.81 12.63
N GLU A 63 -18.86 -5.09 12.33
CA GLU A 63 -19.70 -6.13 12.93
C GLU A 63 -19.24 -6.39 14.38
N PRO A 64 -20.11 -6.23 15.40
CA PRO A 64 -19.70 -6.25 16.82
C PRO A 64 -19.00 -7.55 17.27
N ASP A 65 -19.37 -8.67 16.66
CA ASP A 65 -18.86 -10.01 17.01
C ASP A 65 -17.79 -10.53 16.02
N ALA A 66 -17.32 -9.68 15.10
CA ALA A 66 -16.29 -10.06 14.13
C ALA A 66 -14.87 -9.72 14.60
N CYS A 67 -13.89 -10.48 14.11
CA CYS A 67 -12.47 -10.16 14.24
C CYS A 67 -12.02 -9.37 13.01
N THR A 68 -12.26 -8.06 13.01
CA THR A 68 -12.07 -7.20 11.84
C THR A 68 -10.81 -6.36 11.95
N LEU A 69 -9.93 -6.47 10.96
CA LEU A 69 -8.84 -5.50 10.72
C LEU A 69 -9.33 -4.43 9.74
N ARG A 70 -9.12 -3.16 10.08
CA ARG A 70 -9.37 -2.04 9.18
C ARG A 70 -8.06 -1.48 8.65
N ILE A 71 -7.99 -1.29 7.34
CA ILE A 71 -6.79 -0.82 6.65
C ILE A 71 -7.16 0.44 5.86
N PHE A 72 -6.49 1.54 6.16
CA PHE A 72 -6.47 2.72 5.29
C PHE A 72 -5.18 2.66 4.50
N ALA A 73 -5.28 2.41 3.20
CA ALA A 73 -4.13 2.29 2.32
C ALA A 73 -4.00 3.52 1.42
N ILE A 74 -2.81 4.13 1.42
CA ILE A 74 -2.42 5.22 0.52
C ILE A 74 -1.13 4.85 -0.20
N ASN A 75 -0.84 5.52 -1.30
CA ASN A 75 0.39 5.40 -2.09
C ASN A 75 0.66 6.75 -2.78
N ASP A 76 1.87 6.91 -3.34
CA ASP A 76 2.19 7.98 -4.29
C ASP A 76 1.79 9.39 -3.83
N VAL A 77 2.39 9.82 -2.73
CA VAL A 77 2.01 11.06 -2.04
C VAL A 77 2.85 12.23 -2.52
N TYR A 78 2.34 12.95 -3.51
CA TYR A 78 3.05 14.10 -4.10
C TYR A 78 2.47 15.47 -3.70
N VAL A 79 1.30 15.49 -3.07
CA VAL A 79 0.60 16.69 -2.58
C VAL A 79 0.08 16.42 -1.17
N LEU A 80 0.18 17.41 -0.28
CA LEU A 80 -0.09 17.24 1.15
C LEU A 80 -1.41 17.89 1.62
N ASP A 81 -2.15 18.55 0.72
CA ASP A 81 -3.25 19.44 1.07
C ASP A 81 -4.44 18.74 1.76
N HIS A 82 -4.69 17.46 1.44
CA HIS A 82 -5.88 16.73 1.88
C HIS A 82 -5.66 15.86 3.13
N TYR A 83 -4.45 15.85 3.69
CA TYR A 83 -4.12 15.02 4.85
C TYR A 83 -4.88 15.38 6.14
N PRO A 84 -5.30 16.63 6.40
CA PRO A 84 -6.21 16.92 7.51
C PRO A 84 -7.57 16.22 7.36
N HIS A 85 -8.11 16.12 6.14
CA HIS A 85 -9.36 15.41 5.88
C HIS A 85 -9.16 13.89 6.02
N MET A 86 -8.05 13.37 5.48
CA MET A 86 -7.69 11.96 5.66
C MET A 86 -7.57 11.61 7.14
N LYS A 87 -6.91 12.45 7.94
CA LYS A 87 -6.79 12.27 9.39
C LYS A 87 -8.15 12.25 10.07
N ALA A 88 -9.06 13.17 9.71
CA ALA A 88 -10.41 13.19 10.25
C ALA A 88 -11.19 11.92 9.87
N CYS A 89 -11.09 11.46 8.63
CA CYS A 89 -11.72 10.24 8.13
C CYS A 89 -11.20 9.00 8.88
N ILE A 90 -9.87 8.86 8.99
CA ILE A 90 -9.23 7.81 9.79
C ILE A 90 -9.81 7.85 11.19
N ASP A 91 -9.77 9.03 11.83
CA ASP A 91 -10.15 9.22 13.22
C ASP A 91 -11.58 8.79 13.55
N GLU A 92 -12.51 9.16 12.65
CA GLU A 92 -13.93 8.82 12.74
C GLU A 92 -14.18 7.32 12.55
N HIS A 93 -13.39 6.68 11.70
CA HIS A 93 -13.64 5.32 11.25
C HIS A 93 -12.68 4.27 11.81
N ARG A 94 -11.88 4.59 12.84
CA ARG A 94 -10.97 3.60 13.47
C ARG A 94 -11.74 2.45 14.11
N ASN A 95 -11.20 1.25 14.00
CA ASN A 95 -11.54 0.07 14.81
C ASN A 95 -10.55 -0.13 15.98
N GLY A 96 -10.31 0.92 16.77
CA GLY A 96 -9.31 0.89 17.86
C GLY A 96 -7.93 0.41 17.38
N ASP A 97 -7.30 -0.48 18.15
CA ASP A 97 -5.99 -1.07 17.83
C ASP A 97 -6.00 -2.01 16.61
N ASN A 98 -7.18 -2.45 16.15
CA ASN A 98 -7.34 -3.21 14.91
C ASN A 98 -7.43 -2.29 13.68
N THR A 99 -6.74 -1.16 13.71
CA THR A 99 -6.65 -0.22 12.59
C THR A 99 -5.20 -0.04 12.21
N ILE A 100 -4.89 -0.20 10.92
CA ILE A 100 -3.61 0.20 10.36
C ILE A 100 -3.83 1.22 9.25
N VAL A 101 -2.88 2.14 9.15
CA VAL A 101 -2.77 3.10 8.06
C VAL A 101 -1.45 2.81 7.36
N THR A 102 -1.50 2.45 6.08
CA THR A 102 -0.35 2.00 5.31
C THR A 102 -0.06 2.94 4.15
N LEU A 103 1.23 3.12 3.84
CA LEU A 103 1.70 3.91 2.70
C LEU A 103 2.65 3.05 1.86
N ALA A 104 2.23 2.74 0.63
CA ALA A 104 2.98 1.89 -0.29
C ALA A 104 4.00 2.68 -1.13
N GLY A 105 4.98 3.29 -0.45
CA GLY A 105 6.08 4.02 -1.10
C GLY A 105 5.71 5.34 -1.78
N ASP A 106 6.73 5.98 -2.35
CA ASP A 106 6.69 7.19 -3.15
C ASP A 106 6.03 8.39 -2.46
N PHE A 107 6.59 8.78 -1.31
CA PHE A 107 6.17 9.99 -0.58
C PHE A 107 7.32 10.92 -0.21
N LEU A 108 8.57 10.44 -0.20
CA LEU A 108 9.72 11.32 0.05
C LEU A 108 10.05 12.21 -1.15
N ALA A 109 9.68 11.78 -2.35
CA ALA A 109 9.84 12.45 -3.63
C ALA A 109 8.82 11.88 -4.65
N PRO A 110 8.60 12.51 -5.83
CA PRO A 110 9.25 13.71 -6.36
C PRO A 110 8.37 14.97 -6.24
N SER A 111 7.72 15.17 -5.10
CA SER A 111 6.92 16.38 -4.86
C SER A 111 7.76 17.67 -5.03
N LEU A 112 7.13 18.78 -5.41
CA LEU A 112 7.82 20.08 -5.49
C LEU A 112 8.51 20.43 -4.17
N LEU A 113 7.86 20.10 -3.04
CA LEU A 113 8.39 20.35 -1.70
C LEU A 113 9.64 19.50 -1.43
N SER A 114 9.68 18.24 -1.86
CA SER A 114 10.85 17.36 -1.70
C SER A 114 12.12 17.92 -2.36
N GLY A 115 11.98 18.66 -3.47
CA GLY A 115 13.11 19.35 -4.09
C GLY A 115 13.72 20.47 -3.22
N LEU A 116 12.97 20.97 -2.24
CA LEU A 116 13.40 22.01 -1.30
C LEU A 116 13.84 21.44 0.04
N ASP A 117 13.12 20.45 0.57
CA ASP A 117 13.28 19.96 1.95
C ASP A 117 13.72 18.50 2.09
N GLN A 118 13.93 17.80 0.96
CA GLN A 118 14.35 16.41 0.91
C GLN A 118 13.42 15.47 1.71
N GLY A 119 12.12 15.71 1.62
CA GLY A 119 11.07 14.86 2.17
C GLY A 119 10.75 15.11 3.65
N HIS A 120 11.37 16.10 4.29
CA HIS A 120 11.14 16.40 5.72
C HIS A 120 9.66 16.74 6.00
N GLY A 121 9.06 17.63 5.20
CA GLY A 121 7.66 18.01 5.35
C GLY A 121 6.70 16.85 5.09
N ALA A 122 7.04 15.94 4.17
CA ALA A 122 6.26 14.73 3.93
C ALA A 122 6.26 13.82 5.16
N VAL A 123 7.43 13.58 5.77
CA VAL A 123 7.53 12.80 7.03
C VAL A 123 6.75 13.46 8.17
N ASP A 124 6.83 14.79 8.33
CA ASP A 124 6.07 15.51 9.35
C ASP A 124 4.55 15.32 9.19
N VAL A 125 4.04 15.43 7.96
CA VAL A 125 2.62 15.21 7.68
C VAL A 125 2.24 13.75 7.92
N MET A 126 3.04 12.78 7.49
CA MET A 126 2.77 11.36 7.72
C MET A 126 2.77 11.01 9.22
N ASN A 127 3.71 11.56 9.98
CA ASN A 127 3.76 11.46 11.44
C ASN A 127 2.49 12.01 12.10
N ALA A 128 1.93 13.12 11.59
CA ALA A 128 0.70 13.72 12.10
C ALA A 128 -0.59 13.00 11.65
N THR A 129 -0.54 12.27 10.54
CA THR A 129 -1.68 11.57 9.93
C THR A 129 -2.01 10.25 10.65
N GLY A 130 -1.11 9.75 11.50
CA GLY A 130 -1.28 8.47 12.18
C GLY A 130 -0.93 7.29 11.28
N LEU A 131 0.01 7.50 10.34
CA LEU A 131 0.58 6.42 9.55
C LEU A 131 1.19 5.35 10.47
N THR A 132 1.03 4.08 10.12
CA THR A 132 1.50 2.96 10.96
C THR A 132 2.64 2.20 10.32
N HIS A 133 2.55 1.95 9.00
CA HIS A 133 3.51 1.15 8.25
C HIS A 133 3.75 1.75 6.87
N VAL A 134 4.98 1.63 6.38
CA VAL A 134 5.35 2.03 5.01
C VAL A 134 6.32 1.04 4.42
N CYS A 135 6.35 0.97 3.09
CA CYS A 135 7.44 0.37 2.35
C CYS A 135 8.13 1.42 1.46
N PHE A 136 9.23 1.01 0.84
CA PHE A 136 9.90 1.82 -0.18
C PHE A 136 9.14 1.73 -1.50
N GLY A 137 9.07 2.84 -2.22
CA GLY A 137 8.77 2.95 -3.63
C GLY A 137 10.02 3.34 -4.42
N ASN A 138 9.92 3.55 -5.73
CA ASN A 138 11.10 3.86 -6.54
C ASN A 138 11.59 5.31 -6.40
N HIS A 139 10.81 6.21 -5.82
CA HIS A 139 11.15 7.62 -5.63
C HIS A 139 11.78 7.95 -4.28
N GLU A 140 11.75 7.08 -3.26
CA GLU A 140 12.45 7.35 -1.99
C GLU A 140 13.96 7.59 -2.16
N CYS A 141 14.57 7.05 -3.24
CA CYS A 141 15.98 7.26 -3.57
C CYS A 141 16.24 8.48 -4.48
N ASP A 142 15.25 9.31 -4.79
CA ASP A 142 15.46 10.55 -5.54
C ASP A 142 16.08 11.68 -4.69
N ILE A 143 15.98 11.57 -3.36
CA ILE A 143 16.68 12.44 -2.41
C ILE A 143 18.06 11.84 -2.06
N PRO A 144 19.02 12.63 -1.53
CA PRO A 144 20.30 12.08 -1.12
C PRO A 144 20.15 10.95 -0.10
N TYR A 145 20.98 9.91 -0.24
CA TYR A 145 20.90 8.71 0.60
C TYR A 145 20.96 9.00 2.10
N SER A 146 21.80 9.94 2.52
CA SER A 146 21.89 10.38 3.92
C SER A 146 20.60 11.03 4.43
N ASP A 147 19.89 11.76 3.57
CA ASP A 147 18.61 12.39 3.90
C ASP A 147 17.53 11.33 4.01
N MET A 148 17.48 10.34 3.10
CA MET A 148 16.56 9.20 3.20
C MET A 148 16.74 8.44 4.53
N LEU A 149 17.99 8.15 4.93
CA LEU A 149 18.25 7.53 6.24
C LEU A 149 17.79 8.41 7.42
N ALA A 150 17.92 9.74 7.29
CA ALA A 150 17.39 10.67 8.30
C ALA A 150 15.85 10.65 8.34
N ARG A 151 15.17 10.61 7.19
CA ARG A 151 13.71 10.48 7.09
C ARG A 151 13.19 9.20 7.76
N ILE A 152 13.88 8.08 7.56
CA ILE A 152 13.59 6.82 8.26
C ILE A 152 13.68 7.01 9.77
N LYS A 153 14.73 7.69 10.26
CA LYS A 153 14.94 7.94 11.70
C LYS A 153 13.91 8.89 12.31
N GLU A 154 13.41 9.85 11.54
CA GLU A 154 12.40 10.84 11.94
C GLU A 154 10.97 10.28 11.91
N SER A 155 10.78 9.11 11.29
CA SER A 155 9.48 8.46 11.16
C SER A 155 8.99 7.87 12.50
N ASN A 156 7.75 8.14 12.85
CA ASN A 156 7.04 7.51 13.98
C ASN A 156 6.30 6.23 13.58
N PHE A 157 6.39 5.85 12.30
CA PHE A 157 5.80 4.67 11.70
C PHE A 157 6.87 3.64 11.35
N LYS A 158 6.45 2.38 11.18
CA LYS A 158 7.37 1.28 10.87
C LYS A 158 7.66 1.22 9.37
N TRP A 159 8.94 1.17 9.02
CA TRP A 159 9.38 0.84 7.67
C TRP A 159 9.55 -0.68 7.53
N ILE A 160 9.00 -1.27 6.47
CA ILE A 160 9.17 -2.68 6.11
C ILE A 160 9.89 -2.76 4.77
N SER A 161 10.89 -3.63 4.69
CA SER A 161 11.70 -3.85 3.48
C SER A 161 11.93 -5.34 3.28
N THR A 162 10.97 -5.99 2.62
CA THR A 162 10.94 -7.46 2.46
C THR A 162 11.95 -7.98 1.44
N ASN A 163 12.07 -7.28 0.30
CA ASN A 163 12.84 -7.74 -0.85
C ASN A 163 14.11 -6.92 -1.10
N MET A 164 14.50 -6.04 -0.18
CA MET A 164 15.70 -5.23 -0.29
C MET A 164 16.38 -5.12 1.09
N ALA A 165 17.64 -5.53 1.16
CA ALA A 165 18.48 -5.35 2.35
C ALA A 165 19.25 -4.02 2.24
N LEU A 166 18.66 -2.96 2.77
CA LEU A 166 19.23 -1.61 2.67
C LEU A 166 20.49 -1.45 3.55
N PRO A 167 21.60 -0.89 3.03
CA PRO A 167 22.76 -0.54 3.86
C PRO A 167 22.42 0.56 4.87
N MET A 168 22.02 0.19 6.09
CA MET A 168 21.52 1.13 7.10
C MET A 168 22.61 1.97 7.83
N HIS A 169 23.89 1.79 7.47
CA HIS A 169 25.04 2.43 8.13
C HIS A 169 24.98 2.22 9.66
N ASP A 170 24.78 3.29 10.44
CA ASP A 170 24.72 3.26 11.91
C ASP A 170 23.31 2.96 12.45
N LEU A 171 22.30 2.80 11.58
CA LEU A 171 20.94 2.45 11.95
C LEU A 171 20.77 0.93 12.00
N SER A 172 19.81 0.47 12.81
CA SER A 172 19.44 -0.94 12.83
C SER A 172 18.84 -1.35 11.48
N PRO A 173 19.06 -2.60 11.03
CA PRO A 173 18.40 -3.14 9.85
C PRO A 173 16.88 -3.00 9.95
N LEU A 174 16.24 -2.70 8.82
CA LEU A 174 14.79 -2.68 8.73
C LEU A 174 14.24 -4.11 8.77
N PRO A 175 13.06 -4.33 9.37
CA PRO A 175 12.42 -5.63 9.37
C PRO A 175 11.98 -6.02 7.95
N GLU A 176 12.11 -7.31 7.61
CA GLU A 176 11.58 -7.86 6.37
C GLU A 176 10.04 -7.99 6.40
N TRP A 177 9.44 -8.05 7.59
CA TRP A 177 7.99 -8.10 7.80
C TRP A 177 7.63 -7.62 9.21
N ASP A 178 6.37 -7.26 9.41
CA ASP A 178 5.78 -7.10 10.74
C ASP A 178 4.63 -8.09 10.92
N ILE A 179 4.37 -8.55 12.14
CA ILE A 179 3.21 -9.39 12.45
C ILE A 179 2.36 -8.67 13.47
N ILE A 180 1.16 -8.27 13.05
CA ILE A 180 0.18 -7.64 13.93
C ILE A 180 -0.81 -8.68 14.44
N THR A 181 -1.42 -8.40 15.59
CA THR A 181 -2.45 -9.27 16.19
C THR A 181 -3.77 -8.52 16.25
N VAL A 182 -4.78 -9.08 15.60
CA VAL A 182 -6.14 -8.56 15.50
C VAL A 182 -7.02 -9.31 16.50
N ARG A 183 -7.79 -8.58 17.32
CA ARG A 183 -8.63 -9.18 18.35
C ARG A 183 -10.07 -8.69 18.25
N GLY A 184 -11.03 -9.60 18.15
CA GLY A 184 -12.45 -9.25 18.09
C GLY A 184 -13.33 -10.49 18.09
N GLY A 185 -14.57 -10.40 18.58
CA GLY A 185 -15.49 -11.53 18.58
C GLY A 185 -15.02 -12.75 19.39
N GLY A 186 -14.16 -12.56 20.39
CA GLY A 186 -13.52 -13.66 21.13
C GLY A 186 -12.45 -14.43 20.35
N GLN A 187 -12.05 -13.94 19.18
CA GLN A 187 -11.00 -14.50 18.34
C GLN A 187 -9.74 -13.63 18.41
N GLU A 188 -8.59 -14.28 18.16
CA GLU A 188 -7.31 -13.63 17.94
C GLU A 188 -6.75 -14.13 16.60
N ARG A 189 -6.38 -13.21 15.72
CA ARG A 189 -5.80 -13.49 14.40
C ARG A 189 -4.46 -12.79 14.26
N ARG A 190 -3.50 -13.42 13.61
CA ARG A 190 -2.18 -12.87 13.31
C ARG A 190 -2.09 -12.56 11.83
N VAL A 191 -1.70 -11.33 11.51
CA VAL A 191 -1.60 -10.85 10.13
C VAL A 191 -0.17 -10.39 9.88
N GLY A 192 0.47 -10.94 8.86
CA GLY A 192 1.80 -10.54 8.40
C GLY A 192 1.70 -9.39 7.41
N LEU A 193 2.56 -8.39 7.54
CA LEU A 193 2.69 -7.26 6.63
C LEU A 193 4.04 -7.35 5.94
N LEU A 194 4.04 -7.23 4.61
CA LEU A 194 5.24 -7.13 3.80
C LEU A 194 5.41 -5.70 3.27
N GLY A 195 6.59 -5.41 2.75
CA GLY A 195 6.92 -4.16 2.08
C GLY A 195 7.79 -4.48 0.87
N LEU A 196 7.17 -4.44 -0.31
CA LEU A 196 7.76 -4.91 -1.56
C LEU A 196 8.06 -3.72 -2.48
N LEU A 197 9.30 -3.66 -2.95
CA LEU A 197 9.79 -2.65 -3.88
C LEU A 197 9.94 -3.25 -5.29
N THR A 198 9.51 -2.56 -6.33
CA THR A 198 9.68 -3.03 -7.72
C THR A 198 11.15 -3.30 -8.07
N GLU A 199 11.46 -4.43 -8.69
CA GLU A 199 12.82 -4.78 -9.12
C GLU A 199 13.20 -4.22 -10.50
N ASP A 200 12.34 -3.44 -11.17
CA ASP A 200 12.59 -2.94 -12.53
C ASP A 200 13.79 -1.99 -12.56
N PRO A 201 14.93 -2.38 -13.19
CA PRO A 201 16.13 -1.55 -13.23
C PRO A 201 15.93 -0.24 -14.01
N GLY A 202 14.90 -0.15 -14.87
CA GLY A 202 14.57 1.05 -15.64
C GLY A 202 14.04 2.21 -14.80
N LEU A 203 13.62 1.96 -13.56
CA LEU A 203 13.08 2.95 -12.64
C LEU A 203 14.17 3.61 -11.77
N TYR A 204 15.39 3.07 -11.77
CA TYR A 204 16.45 3.48 -10.85
C TYR A 204 17.62 4.16 -11.55
N ARG A 205 18.22 5.13 -10.85
CA ARG A 205 19.53 5.67 -11.22
C ARG A 205 20.63 4.79 -10.63
N GLN A 206 21.82 4.82 -11.24
CA GLN A 206 23.00 4.18 -10.65
C GLN A 206 23.26 4.75 -9.24
N GLY A 207 23.52 3.90 -8.25
CA GLY A 207 23.69 4.30 -6.84
C GLY A 207 22.39 4.38 -6.03
N SER A 208 21.22 4.15 -6.64
CA SER A 208 19.94 4.10 -5.91
C SER A 208 20.02 3.07 -4.79
N TYR A 209 19.46 3.40 -3.62
CA TYR A 209 19.49 2.54 -2.44
C TYR A 209 20.88 2.04 -2.01
N GLY A 210 21.94 2.79 -2.32
CA GLY A 210 23.30 2.37 -1.99
C GLY A 210 23.73 1.11 -2.75
N ASP A 211 23.21 0.92 -3.97
CA ASP A 211 23.41 -0.24 -4.83
C ASP A 211 22.93 -1.57 -4.20
N ALA A 212 21.94 -1.50 -3.30
CA ALA A 212 21.31 -2.67 -2.72
C ALA A 212 20.69 -3.56 -3.80
N PHE A 213 20.82 -4.88 -3.62
CA PHE A 213 20.12 -5.84 -4.46
C PHE A 213 18.63 -5.85 -4.07
N ILE A 214 17.77 -5.68 -5.08
CA ILE A 214 16.32 -5.81 -4.96
C ILE A 214 15.95 -7.19 -5.53
N GLU A 215 15.53 -8.10 -4.65
CA GLU A 215 15.00 -9.41 -5.03
C GLU A 215 13.69 -9.24 -5.81
N PRO A 216 13.44 -10.01 -6.89
CA PRO A 216 12.17 -9.94 -7.61
C PRO A 216 10.97 -10.08 -6.68
N VAL A 217 9.96 -9.23 -6.87
CA VAL A 217 8.80 -9.14 -5.96
C VAL A 217 8.14 -10.50 -5.74
N GLY A 218 7.97 -11.29 -6.81
CA GLY A 218 7.37 -12.63 -6.72
C GLY A 218 8.19 -13.61 -5.88
N ASP A 219 9.51 -13.62 -6.05
CA ASP A 219 10.41 -14.53 -5.33
C ASP A 219 10.45 -14.18 -3.83
N ALA A 220 10.53 -12.88 -3.52
CA ALA A 220 10.51 -12.38 -2.16
C ALA A 220 9.18 -12.66 -1.44
N PHE A 221 8.05 -12.49 -2.15
CA PHE A 221 6.72 -12.82 -1.61
C PHE A 221 6.61 -14.30 -1.26
N GLU A 222 6.97 -15.20 -2.18
CA GLU A 222 6.90 -16.65 -1.93
C GLU A 222 7.80 -17.09 -0.76
N ARG A 223 9.01 -16.52 -0.67
CA ARG A 223 9.92 -16.73 0.46
C ARG A 223 9.31 -16.27 1.77
N ALA A 224 8.82 -15.03 1.82
CA ALA A 224 8.23 -14.45 3.03
C ALA A 224 6.96 -15.18 3.45
N TRP A 225 6.09 -15.54 2.49
CA TRP A 225 4.90 -16.34 2.71
C TRP A 225 5.23 -17.69 3.34
N GLY A 226 6.25 -18.39 2.84
CA GLY A 226 6.69 -19.66 3.40
C GLY A 226 7.08 -19.54 4.87
N VAL A 227 7.90 -18.55 5.22
CA VAL A 227 8.33 -18.30 6.61
C VAL A 227 7.17 -17.90 7.50
N LEU A 228 6.33 -16.95 7.08
CA LEU A 228 5.19 -16.46 7.87
C LEU A 228 4.14 -17.56 8.10
N SER A 229 3.94 -18.44 7.12
CA SER A 229 3.05 -19.60 7.23
C SER A 229 3.55 -20.57 8.30
N GLU A 230 4.86 -20.87 8.33
CA GLU A 230 5.46 -21.71 9.38
C GLU A 230 5.38 -21.05 10.77
N MET A 231 5.41 -19.71 10.83
CA MET A 231 5.21 -18.95 12.05
C MET A 231 3.76 -18.96 12.54
N GLY A 232 2.79 -19.51 11.80
CA GLY A 232 1.38 -19.58 12.19
C GLY A 232 0.66 -18.24 12.07
N VAL A 233 0.95 -17.47 11.02
CA VAL A 233 0.19 -16.29 10.59
C VAL A 233 -1.08 -16.74 9.85
N ASP A 234 -2.23 -16.10 10.11
CA ASP A 234 -3.52 -16.45 9.49
C ASP A 234 -3.70 -15.82 8.10
N ALA A 235 -3.09 -14.66 7.85
CA ALA A 235 -3.14 -13.94 6.57
C ALA A 235 -1.90 -13.07 6.35
N VAL A 236 -1.51 -12.86 5.10
CA VAL A 236 -0.39 -11.97 4.73
C VAL A 236 -0.91 -10.88 3.80
N ILE A 237 -0.49 -9.65 4.06
CA ILE A 237 -0.80 -8.47 3.28
C ILE A 237 0.51 -7.98 2.66
N PRO A 238 0.64 -8.05 1.33
CA PRO A 238 1.83 -7.59 0.63
C PRO A 238 1.95 -6.06 0.60
#